data_AF-A0A852T232-F1
#
_entry.id   AF-A0A852T232-F1
#
_cell.length_a   1.000
_cell.length_b   1.000
_cell.length_c   1.000
_cell.angle_alpha   90.00
_cell.angle_beta   90.00
_cell.angle_gamma   90.00
#
_symmetry.space_group_name_H-M   'P 1'
#
loop_
_entity.id
_entity.type
_entity.pdbx_description
1 polymer ?
#
loop_
_entity_poly.entity_id
_entity_poly.type
_entity_poly.pdbx_seq_one_letter_code
_entity_poly.pdbx_strand_id
1 'polypeptide(L)'
;MGGAIGIHIGPVMACADGGSTGGVDPVRNGGTVTDAFMQLLQLYRTLAAPRKDPITPPLAHFPGWFAVVATTSLLLGAACAVWVALDVVRRPQPMRVMAVVWPVTMLFGGLLGLWFYRAQGRAPRAGQEPSGRQTSLAASVGTGTSHCGAGCAIGDLIAEWLAFALPAVAVLGGWGWLFDDPMFAVWVIDFVLAFVIGIGFQYFAIAPMREQSAGRTLRDAVKADAASITAWQVGMFGVMALMQLLVFPVLWGGRAAVDSPEFWFAMQWAMLAGFATSYPVNWVLIRTGIKERM
;
A
#
# COMPACT_ATOMS: atom_id res chain seq x y z
N MET A 1 -13.38 -80.83 26.52
CA MET A 1 -13.85 -80.46 27.87
C MET A 1 -13.68 -78.94 27.97
N GLY A 2 -14.68 -78.07 28.00
CA GLY A 2 -16.11 -78.18 28.23
C GLY A 2 -16.53 -77.05 29.16
N GLY A 3 -17.27 -76.06 28.66
CA GLY A 3 -18.08 -75.06 29.40
C GLY A 3 -17.32 -74.03 30.26
N ALA A 4 -17.89 -72.89 30.65
CA ALA A 4 -19.15 -72.25 30.29
C ALA A 4 -19.11 -70.78 30.77
N ILE A 5 -19.94 -69.97 30.13
CA ILE A 5 -20.25 -68.56 30.36
C ILE A 5 -21.03 -68.39 31.67
N GLY A 6 -20.81 -67.29 32.40
CA GLY A 6 -21.60 -66.87 33.56
C GLY A 6 -21.80 -65.36 33.59
N ILE A 7 -22.97 -64.92 33.13
CA ILE A 7 -23.47 -63.54 33.13
C ILE A 7 -24.18 -63.28 34.47
N HIS A 8 -23.93 -62.14 35.12
CA HIS A 8 -24.71 -61.69 36.27
C HIS A 8 -25.75 -60.65 35.83
N ILE A 9 -27.01 -60.96 36.12
CA ILE A 9 -28.22 -60.18 35.87
C ILE A 9 -28.58 -59.43 37.16
N GLY A 10 -28.88 -58.13 37.06
CA GLY A 10 -29.57 -57.32 38.08
C GLY A 10 -30.79 -56.64 37.44
N PRO A 11 -31.89 -56.41 38.18
CA PRO A 11 -33.23 -56.44 37.61
C PRO A 11 -33.70 -55.13 36.97
N VAL A 12 -34.58 -55.33 35.99
CA VAL A 12 -35.41 -54.38 35.27
C VAL A 12 -36.52 -53.83 36.18
N MET A 13 -36.73 -52.52 36.14
CA MET A 13 -38.04 -51.92 36.43
C MET A 13 -38.45 -51.06 35.24
N ALA A 14 -39.55 -51.45 34.62
CA ALA A 14 -40.14 -50.84 33.43
C ALA A 14 -41.24 -49.83 33.79
N CYS A 15 -41.39 -48.80 32.95
CA CYS A 15 -42.63 -48.18 32.46
C CYS A 15 -42.21 -46.99 31.56
N ALA A 16 -42.35 -47.10 30.23
CA ALA A 16 -43.50 -46.66 29.42
C ALA A 16 -43.56 -45.11 29.32
N ASP A 17 -43.66 -44.42 28.18
CA ASP A 17 -43.91 -44.73 26.77
C ASP A 17 -43.57 -43.47 25.93
N GLY A 18 -43.35 -43.65 24.62
CA GLY A 18 -43.90 -42.70 23.64
C GLY A 18 -42.94 -41.89 22.74
N GLY A 19 -42.54 -42.49 21.61
CA GLY A 19 -42.32 -41.85 20.29
C GLY A 19 -41.18 -40.84 20.14
N SER A 20 -40.56 -40.62 18.98
CA SER A 20 -40.59 -41.21 17.65
C SER A 20 -39.46 -40.52 16.88
N THR A 21 -38.69 -41.31 16.12
CA THR A 21 -38.01 -40.94 14.85
C THR A 21 -37.09 -39.70 14.83
N GLY A 22 -35.82 -39.99 14.59
CA GLY A 22 -34.82 -39.00 14.22
C GLY A 22 -35.20 -38.18 12.99
N GLY A 23 -34.91 -36.89 13.08
CA GLY A 23 -34.77 -35.96 11.97
C GLY A 23 -33.56 -35.11 12.26
N VAL A 24 -32.46 -35.37 11.55
CA VAL A 24 -31.35 -34.42 11.45
C VAL A 24 -31.78 -33.44 10.37
N ASP A 25 -32.30 -32.29 10.78
CA ASP A 25 -32.59 -31.18 9.88
C ASP A 25 -31.41 -30.18 9.83
N PRO A 26 -31.19 -29.53 8.67
CA PRO A 26 -29.91 -28.95 8.31
C PRO A 26 -29.63 -27.61 9.00
N VAL A 27 -28.34 -27.36 9.21
CA VAL A 27 -27.74 -26.11 9.68
C VAL A 27 -28.39 -24.90 9.00
N ARG A 28 -29.11 -24.12 9.81
CA ARG A 28 -29.73 -22.85 9.43
C ARG A 28 -28.62 -21.81 9.22
N ASN A 29 -28.10 -21.73 7.99
CA ASN A 29 -27.19 -20.66 7.56
C ASN A 29 -27.96 -19.34 7.52
N GLY A 30 -27.77 -18.53 8.56
CA GLY A 30 -28.32 -17.18 8.66
C GLY A 30 -27.48 -16.36 9.62
N GLY A 31 -26.17 -16.25 9.36
CA GLY A 31 -25.34 -15.28 10.06
C GLY A 31 -25.84 -13.88 9.71
N THR A 32 -26.41 -13.18 10.68
CA THR A 32 -26.83 -11.80 10.50
C THR A 32 -25.59 -10.91 10.31
N VAL A 33 -25.73 -9.74 9.69
CA VAL A 33 -24.62 -8.75 9.57
C VAL A 33 -24.03 -8.43 10.95
N THR A 34 -24.86 -8.49 11.98
CA THR A 34 -24.46 -8.37 13.39
C THR A 34 -23.52 -9.48 13.83
N ASP A 35 -23.73 -10.72 13.42
CA ASP A 35 -22.87 -11.86 13.79
C ASP A 35 -21.50 -11.74 13.10
N ALA A 36 -21.48 -11.35 11.83
CA ALA A 36 -20.24 -11.09 11.10
C ALA A 36 -19.47 -9.91 11.72
N PHE A 37 -20.16 -8.84 12.11
CA PHE A 37 -19.58 -7.68 12.78
C PHE A 37 -19.04 -8.03 14.17
N MET A 38 -19.76 -8.84 14.94
CA MET A 38 -19.32 -9.28 16.27
C MET A 38 -18.15 -10.24 16.19
N GLN A 39 -18.09 -11.12 15.18
CA GLN A 39 -16.91 -11.94 14.89
C GLN A 39 -15.72 -11.06 14.49
N LEU A 40 -15.95 -10.01 13.69
CA LEU A 40 -14.91 -9.04 13.31
C LEU A 40 -14.38 -8.28 14.53
N LEU A 41 -15.27 -7.87 15.45
CA LEU A 41 -14.91 -7.18 16.69
C LEU A 41 -14.18 -8.09 17.67
N GLN A 42 -14.58 -9.36 17.76
CA GLN A 42 -13.87 -10.35 18.58
C GLN A 42 -12.48 -10.64 18.02
N LEU A 43 -12.36 -10.77 16.69
CA LEU A 43 -11.08 -10.93 16.00
C LEU A 43 -10.19 -9.68 16.17
N TYR A 44 -10.76 -8.49 16.06
CA TYR A 44 -10.04 -7.26 16.35
C TYR A 44 -9.53 -7.24 17.79
N ARG A 45 -10.36 -7.61 18.77
CA ARG A 45 -9.94 -7.66 20.19
C ARG A 45 -8.84 -8.70 20.44
N THR A 46 -8.84 -9.83 19.76
CA THR A 46 -7.77 -10.84 19.92
C THR A 46 -6.48 -10.42 19.24
N LEU A 47 -6.54 -9.70 18.12
CA LEU A 47 -5.37 -9.12 17.45
C LEU A 47 -4.83 -7.86 18.15
N ALA A 48 -5.70 -7.08 18.78
CA ALA A 48 -5.36 -5.84 19.49
C ALA A 48 -5.03 -6.06 20.98
N ALA A 49 -5.23 -7.28 21.51
CA ALA A 49 -4.82 -7.60 22.87
C ALA A 49 -3.28 -7.57 22.97
N PRO A 50 -2.70 -6.87 23.97
CA PRO A 50 -1.26 -6.80 24.13
C PRO A 50 -0.69 -8.20 24.40
N ARG A 51 0.05 -8.74 23.42
CA ARG A 51 0.74 -10.03 23.53
C ARG A 51 2.06 -9.82 24.29
N LYS A 52 2.35 -10.69 25.26
CA LYS A 52 3.54 -10.60 26.14
C LYS A 52 4.84 -11.13 25.52
N ASP A 53 4.79 -11.71 24.32
CA ASP A 53 5.97 -12.26 23.64
C ASP A 53 6.53 -11.23 22.64
N PRO A 54 7.85 -11.17 22.39
CA PRO A 54 8.45 -10.23 21.45
C PRO A 54 7.82 -10.40 20.07
N ILE A 55 7.06 -9.39 19.62
CA ILE A 55 6.13 -9.50 18.50
C ILE A 55 6.89 -9.32 17.17
N THR A 56 7.50 -10.37 16.66
CA THR A 56 7.48 -10.57 15.20
C THR A 56 6.22 -11.39 14.90
N PRO A 57 5.18 -10.80 14.29
CA PRO A 57 4.03 -11.57 13.87
C PRO A 57 4.48 -12.70 12.94
N PRO A 58 3.80 -13.85 12.93
CA PRO A 58 4.15 -14.94 12.03
C PRO A 58 4.17 -14.44 10.58
N LEU A 59 5.11 -14.96 9.78
CA LEU A 59 5.14 -14.73 8.35
C LEU A 59 4.01 -15.50 7.68
N ALA A 60 3.35 -14.87 6.72
CA ALA A 60 2.27 -15.52 5.96
C ALA A 60 2.82 -16.63 5.07
N HIS A 61 2.04 -17.72 4.94
CA HIS A 61 2.30 -18.78 3.97
C HIS A 61 1.45 -18.55 2.73
N PHE A 62 2.02 -17.86 1.75
CA PHE A 62 1.30 -17.54 0.52
C PHE A 62 1.18 -18.75 -0.42
N PRO A 63 0.01 -18.98 -1.03
CA PRO A 63 -0.15 -20.02 -2.04
C PRO A 63 0.63 -19.64 -3.30
N GLY A 64 1.21 -20.64 -3.99
CA GLY A 64 2.12 -20.40 -5.12
C GLY A 64 1.51 -19.58 -6.27
N TRP A 65 0.20 -19.67 -6.50
CA TRP A 65 -0.47 -18.85 -7.52
C TRP A 65 -0.42 -17.36 -7.18
N PHE A 66 -0.51 -17.00 -5.90
CA PHE A 66 -0.49 -15.61 -5.46
C PHE A 66 0.92 -15.03 -5.61
N ALA A 67 1.95 -15.80 -5.26
CA ALA A 67 3.34 -15.45 -5.50
C ALA A 67 3.63 -15.20 -7.00
N VAL A 68 3.06 -16.04 -7.89
CA VAL A 68 3.17 -15.85 -9.35
C VAL A 68 2.49 -14.55 -9.80
N VAL A 69 1.28 -14.26 -9.30
CA VAL A 69 0.57 -13.01 -9.62
C VAL A 69 1.36 -11.79 -9.13
N ALA A 70 1.80 -11.80 -7.89
CA ALA A 70 2.59 -10.74 -7.28
C ALA A 70 3.87 -10.48 -8.08
N THR A 71 4.65 -11.53 -8.34
CA THR A 71 5.90 -11.45 -9.11
C THR A 71 5.64 -10.94 -10.53
N THR A 72 4.59 -11.42 -11.20
CA THR A 72 4.24 -10.98 -12.55
C THR A 72 3.90 -9.49 -12.58
N SER A 73 3.16 -9.00 -11.59
CA SER A 73 2.81 -7.58 -11.45
C SER A 73 4.06 -6.70 -11.26
N LEU A 74 5.00 -7.14 -10.42
CA LEU A 74 6.26 -6.43 -10.18
C LEU A 74 7.14 -6.40 -11.43
N LEU A 75 7.29 -7.53 -12.12
CA LEU A 75 8.04 -7.62 -13.37
C LEU A 75 7.43 -6.74 -14.47
N LEU A 76 6.10 -6.70 -14.55
CA LEU A 76 5.40 -5.83 -15.48
C LEU A 76 5.63 -4.35 -15.16
N GLY A 77 5.56 -3.96 -13.89
CA GLY A 77 5.89 -2.62 -13.43
C GLY A 77 7.34 -2.23 -13.76
N ALA A 78 8.28 -3.12 -13.49
CA ALA A 78 9.69 -2.93 -13.83
C ALA A 78 9.93 -2.81 -15.34
N ALA A 79 9.29 -3.66 -16.16
CA ALA A 79 9.38 -3.58 -17.61
C ALA A 79 8.82 -2.26 -18.15
N CYS A 80 7.70 -1.78 -17.59
CA CYS A 80 7.15 -0.47 -17.90
C CYS A 80 8.11 0.66 -17.49
N ALA A 81 8.70 0.58 -16.29
CA ALA A 81 9.65 1.57 -15.79
C ALA A 81 10.88 1.67 -16.70
N VAL A 82 11.47 0.54 -17.09
CA VAL A 82 12.61 0.49 -18.02
C VAL A 82 12.23 1.07 -19.38
N TRP A 83 11.08 0.71 -19.93
CA TRP A 83 10.62 1.24 -21.21
C TRP A 83 10.45 2.76 -21.17
N VAL A 84 9.82 3.29 -20.11
CA VAL A 84 9.62 4.73 -19.92
C VAL A 84 10.95 5.43 -19.70
N ALA A 85 11.88 4.85 -18.92
CA ALA A 85 13.23 5.39 -18.71
C ALA A 85 13.99 5.55 -20.04
N LEU A 86 13.93 4.55 -20.91
CA LEU A 86 14.52 4.63 -22.25
C LEU A 86 13.83 5.68 -23.13
N ASP A 87 12.51 5.82 -23.01
CA ASP A 87 11.74 6.81 -23.77
C ASP A 87 12.06 8.25 -23.33
N VAL A 88 12.17 8.54 -22.03
CA VAL A 88 12.53 9.89 -21.54
C VAL A 88 13.97 10.28 -21.83
N VAL A 89 14.90 9.32 -21.95
CA VAL A 89 16.26 9.58 -22.43
C VAL A 89 16.26 9.96 -23.91
N ARG A 90 15.41 9.30 -24.72
CA ARG A 90 15.24 9.61 -26.15
C ARG A 90 14.42 10.88 -26.40
N ARG A 91 13.58 11.26 -25.45
CA ARG A 91 12.67 12.41 -25.48
C ARG A 91 12.78 13.18 -24.16
N PRO A 92 13.81 14.03 -24.02
CA PRO A 92 14.06 14.75 -22.79
C PRO A 92 12.84 15.55 -22.34
N GLN A 93 12.50 15.41 -21.06
CA GLN A 93 11.38 16.11 -20.45
C GLN A 93 11.75 17.59 -20.21
N PRO A 94 10.82 18.54 -20.42
CA PRO A 94 11.07 19.95 -20.11
C PRO A 94 11.46 20.17 -18.64
N MET A 95 10.77 19.49 -17.72
CA MET A 95 11.13 19.45 -16.31
C MET A 95 11.98 18.20 -16.04
N ARG A 96 13.27 18.39 -15.72
CA ARG A 96 14.24 17.29 -15.50
C ARG A 96 13.79 16.29 -14.43
N VAL A 97 13.11 16.76 -13.37
CA VAL A 97 12.58 15.89 -12.30
C VAL A 97 11.59 14.86 -12.86
N MET A 98 10.80 15.23 -13.88
CA MET A 98 9.83 14.32 -14.48
C MET A 98 10.49 13.14 -15.20
N ALA A 99 11.75 13.26 -15.62
CA ALA A 99 12.50 12.14 -16.18
C ALA A 99 12.75 11.02 -15.15
N VAL A 100 12.72 11.33 -13.85
CA VAL A 100 12.78 10.34 -12.76
C VAL A 100 11.39 9.91 -12.32
N VAL A 101 10.45 10.86 -12.22
CA VAL A 101 9.07 10.60 -11.78
C VAL A 101 8.37 9.58 -12.67
N TRP A 102 8.48 9.72 -14.00
CA TRP A 102 7.74 8.86 -14.92
C TRP A 102 8.14 7.38 -14.79
N PRO A 103 9.43 7.00 -14.82
CA PRO A 103 9.83 5.62 -14.55
C PRO A 103 9.38 5.10 -13.19
N VAL A 104 9.53 5.90 -12.12
CA VAL A 104 9.15 5.48 -10.75
C VAL A 104 7.64 5.24 -10.64
N THR A 105 6.85 6.06 -11.31
CA THR A 105 5.39 5.90 -11.35
C THR A 105 4.97 4.57 -11.98
N MET A 106 5.79 3.98 -12.87
CA MET A 106 5.48 2.68 -13.45
C MET A 106 5.63 1.52 -12.45
N LEU A 107 6.44 1.69 -11.40
CA LEU A 107 6.66 0.63 -10.40
C LEU A 107 5.36 0.28 -9.67
N PHE A 108 4.48 1.26 -9.42
CA PHE A 108 3.16 1.04 -8.82
C PHE A 108 2.00 1.19 -9.81
N GLY A 109 2.13 2.08 -10.79
CA GLY A 109 1.08 2.34 -11.78
C GLY A 109 1.02 1.30 -12.89
N GLY A 110 2.11 0.56 -13.14
CA GLY A 110 2.21 -0.45 -14.19
C GLY A 110 1.66 0.03 -15.54
N LEU A 111 0.74 -0.74 -16.12
CA LEU A 111 0.10 -0.40 -17.39
C LEU A 111 -0.79 0.85 -17.33
N LEU A 112 -1.43 1.12 -16.19
CA LEU A 112 -2.25 2.33 -16.01
C LEU A 112 -1.37 3.58 -16.02
N GLY A 113 -0.23 3.51 -15.32
CA GLY A 113 0.80 4.54 -15.37
C GLY A 113 1.32 4.74 -16.79
N LEU A 114 1.61 3.64 -17.52
CA LEU A 114 2.13 3.71 -18.88
C LEU A 114 1.13 4.36 -19.84
N TRP A 115 -0.15 4.02 -19.72
CA TRP A 115 -1.22 4.66 -20.46
C TRP A 115 -1.26 6.16 -20.18
N PHE A 116 -1.23 6.56 -18.91
CA PHE A 116 -1.24 7.97 -18.50
C PHE A 116 -0.01 8.74 -19.01
N TYR A 117 1.19 8.16 -18.89
CA TYR A 117 2.43 8.70 -19.43
C TYR A 117 2.31 8.94 -20.94
N ARG A 118 1.83 7.96 -21.70
CA ARG A 118 1.68 8.10 -23.16
C ARG A 118 0.64 9.13 -23.57
N ALA A 119 -0.41 9.29 -22.77
CA ALA A 119 -1.49 10.23 -23.04
C ALA A 119 -1.11 11.68 -22.71
N GLN A 120 -0.41 11.91 -21.60
CA GLN A 120 -0.20 13.26 -21.05
C GLN A 120 1.28 13.59 -20.73
N GLY A 121 2.09 12.61 -20.35
CA GLY A 121 3.44 12.82 -19.83
C GLY A 121 4.58 12.71 -20.84
N ARG A 122 4.29 12.24 -22.06
CA ARG A 122 5.32 11.94 -23.06
C ARG A 122 5.68 13.18 -23.87
N ALA A 123 6.95 13.56 -23.83
CA ALA A 123 7.43 14.73 -24.58
C ALA A 123 7.36 14.53 -26.12
N PRO A 124 7.11 15.61 -26.89
CA PRO A 124 7.16 15.59 -28.36
C PRO A 124 8.51 15.09 -28.90
N ARG A 125 8.54 14.65 -30.17
CA ARG A 125 9.83 14.35 -30.82
C ARG A 125 10.56 15.67 -31.10
N ALA A 126 11.89 15.65 -31.07
CA ALA A 126 12.70 16.77 -31.53
C ALA A 126 12.27 17.19 -32.95
N GLY A 127 11.98 18.48 -33.13
CA GLY A 127 11.48 19.05 -34.39
C GLY A 127 9.95 18.98 -34.59
N GLN A 128 9.18 18.46 -33.63
CA GLN A 128 7.72 18.61 -33.62
C GLN A 128 7.32 19.72 -32.66
N GLU A 129 6.57 20.71 -33.17
CA GLU A 129 5.89 21.70 -32.35
C GLU A 129 5.02 21.01 -31.29
N PRO A 130 5.02 21.48 -30.03
CA PRO A 130 4.06 21.02 -29.04
C PRO A 130 2.66 21.19 -29.64
N SER A 131 1.85 20.13 -29.66
CA SER A 131 0.45 20.31 -30.06
C SER A 131 -0.12 21.38 -29.12
N GLY A 132 -0.68 22.48 -29.65
CA GLY A 132 -1.28 23.57 -28.87
C GLY A 132 -2.50 23.16 -28.02
N ARG A 133 -2.65 21.87 -27.73
CA ARG A 133 -3.62 21.29 -26.83
C ARG A 133 -3.28 21.75 -25.41
N GLN A 134 -4.11 22.63 -24.87
CA GLN A 134 -4.06 22.98 -23.46
C GLN A 134 -4.20 21.70 -22.63
N THR A 135 -3.27 21.48 -21.70
CA THR A 135 -3.36 20.39 -20.74
C THR A 135 -4.61 20.59 -19.90
N SER A 136 -5.45 19.56 -19.80
CA SER A 136 -6.65 19.64 -18.97
C SER A 136 -6.22 19.71 -17.51
N LEU A 137 -7.03 20.37 -16.66
CA LEU A 137 -6.76 20.43 -15.22
C LEU A 137 -6.55 19.03 -14.63
N ALA A 138 -7.37 18.07 -15.03
CA ALA A 138 -7.26 16.68 -14.58
C ALA A 138 -5.91 16.03 -14.93
N ALA A 139 -5.34 16.36 -16.10
CA ALA A 139 -4.03 15.87 -16.52
C ALA A 139 -2.90 16.50 -15.71
N SER A 140 -2.95 17.81 -15.46
CA SER A 140 -1.96 18.49 -14.60
C SER A 140 -2.06 18.01 -13.15
N VAL A 141 -3.27 17.75 -12.63
CA VAL A 141 -3.45 17.15 -11.29
C VAL A 141 -2.87 15.74 -11.24
N GLY A 142 -3.15 14.90 -12.24
CA GLY A 142 -2.58 13.55 -12.31
C GLY A 142 -1.05 13.56 -12.40
N THR A 143 -0.48 14.49 -13.15
CA THR A 143 0.97 14.68 -13.28
C THR A 143 1.58 15.16 -11.95
N GLY A 144 0.97 16.15 -11.30
CA GLY A 144 1.37 16.62 -9.98
C GLY A 144 1.25 15.56 -8.88
N THR A 145 0.25 14.68 -8.98
CA THR A 145 0.06 13.55 -8.07
C THR A 145 1.10 12.45 -8.32
N SER A 146 1.45 12.20 -9.58
CA SER A 146 2.52 11.26 -9.95
C SER A 146 3.88 11.75 -9.43
N HIS A 147 4.13 13.07 -9.47
CA HIS A 147 5.36 13.69 -8.98
C HIS A 147 5.54 13.53 -7.47
N CYS A 148 4.56 13.91 -6.64
CA CYS A 148 4.67 13.71 -5.20
C CYS A 148 4.67 12.21 -4.83
N GLY A 149 3.90 11.41 -5.58
CA GLY A 149 3.84 9.95 -5.42
C GLY A 149 5.16 9.26 -5.70
N ALA A 150 5.91 9.69 -6.72
CA ALA A 150 7.23 9.16 -7.01
C ALA A 150 8.23 9.48 -5.88
N GLY A 151 8.14 10.68 -5.29
CA GLY A 151 8.94 11.03 -4.11
C GLY A 151 8.63 10.12 -2.92
N CYS A 152 7.35 9.85 -2.65
CA CYS A 152 6.93 8.91 -1.61
C CYS A 152 7.44 7.50 -1.89
N ALA A 153 7.20 6.99 -3.11
CA ALA A 153 7.61 5.64 -3.49
C ALA A 153 9.12 5.39 -3.35
N ILE A 154 9.96 6.37 -3.68
CA ILE A 154 11.42 6.26 -3.45
C ILE A 154 11.72 6.29 -1.95
N GLY A 155 11.05 7.17 -1.19
CA GLY A 155 11.20 7.24 0.25
C GLY A 155 10.92 5.92 0.94
N ASP A 156 9.76 5.31 0.63
CA ASP A 156 9.36 4.04 1.25
C ASP A 156 10.26 2.89 0.78
N LEU A 157 10.66 2.87 -0.50
CA LEU A 157 11.63 1.90 -1.00
C LEU A 157 12.94 1.95 -0.20
N ILE A 158 13.44 3.16 0.08
CA ILE A 158 14.68 3.33 0.85
C ILE A 158 14.47 2.94 2.31
N ALA A 159 13.40 3.40 2.96
CA ALA A 159 13.17 3.15 4.38
C ALA A 159 12.90 1.66 4.66
N GLU A 160 12.06 0.99 3.87
CA GLU A 160 11.75 -0.43 4.06
C GLU A 160 13.00 -1.31 3.85
N TRP A 161 13.77 -1.09 2.78
CA TRP A 161 15.02 -1.85 2.57
C TRP A 161 16.10 -1.50 3.59
N LEU A 162 16.18 -0.25 4.05
CA LEU A 162 17.12 0.16 5.10
C LEU A 162 16.77 -0.51 6.43
N ALA A 163 15.49 -0.51 6.82
CA ALA A 163 15.01 -1.17 8.04
C ALA A 163 15.17 -2.69 7.95
N PHE A 164 14.95 -3.28 6.78
CA PHE A 164 15.22 -4.70 6.55
C PHE A 164 16.70 -5.05 6.72
N ALA A 165 17.60 -4.27 6.12
CA ALA A 165 19.05 -4.52 6.20
C ALA A 165 19.63 -4.17 7.58
N LEU A 166 19.11 -3.13 8.24
CA LEU A 166 19.56 -2.61 9.53
C LEU A 166 18.35 -2.36 10.46
N PRO A 167 17.79 -3.40 11.10
CA PRO A 167 16.58 -3.27 11.93
C PRO A 167 16.68 -2.24 13.07
N ALA A 168 17.90 -1.97 13.55
CA ALA A 168 18.15 -0.94 14.56
C ALA A 168 17.73 0.47 14.12
N VAL A 169 17.65 0.74 12.81
CA VAL A 169 17.17 2.03 12.27
C VAL A 169 15.73 2.30 12.69
N ALA A 170 14.90 1.27 12.89
CA ALA A 170 13.52 1.43 13.37
C ALA A 170 13.44 2.12 14.75
N VAL A 171 14.51 2.08 15.57
CA VAL A 171 14.55 2.82 16.85
C VAL A 171 14.41 4.34 16.63
N LEU A 172 14.96 4.88 15.53
CA LEU A 172 14.80 6.29 15.18
C LEU A 172 13.33 6.65 14.92
N GLY A 173 12.56 5.70 14.37
CA GLY A 173 11.15 5.84 14.09
C GLY A 173 10.23 5.58 15.28
N GLY A 174 10.76 5.16 16.43
CA GLY A 174 9.94 4.89 17.63
C GLY A 174 10.01 3.47 18.18
N TRP A 175 10.76 2.56 17.56
CA TRP A 175 10.74 1.17 18.00
C TRP A 175 11.31 1.01 19.42
N GLY A 176 10.51 0.42 20.31
CA GLY A 176 10.86 0.15 21.70
C GLY A 176 10.61 1.30 22.69
N TRP A 177 10.30 2.52 22.22
CA TRP A 177 9.99 3.66 23.10
C TRP A 177 8.68 4.38 22.77
N LEU A 178 8.17 4.21 21.55
CA LEU A 178 6.87 4.73 21.10
C LEU A 178 5.97 3.63 20.54
N PHE A 179 6.56 2.68 19.80
CA PHE A 179 5.85 1.56 19.18
C PHE A 179 6.47 0.23 19.59
N ASP A 180 5.62 -0.72 19.94
CA ASP A 180 6.03 -2.11 20.20
C ASP A 180 6.32 -2.88 18.90
N ASP A 181 5.57 -2.57 17.84
CA ASP A 181 5.68 -3.21 16.53
C ASP A 181 6.62 -2.40 15.61
N PRO A 182 7.70 -2.99 15.09
CA PRO A 182 8.66 -2.28 14.25
C PRO A 182 8.03 -1.73 12.96
N MET A 183 6.94 -2.33 12.46
CA MET A 183 6.25 -1.85 11.25
C MET A 183 5.81 -0.39 11.38
N PHE A 184 5.20 -0.01 12.50
CA PHE A 184 4.75 1.37 12.71
C PHE A 184 5.91 2.34 12.89
N ALA A 185 7.01 1.88 13.49
CA ALA A 185 8.21 2.69 13.61
C ALA A 185 8.84 2.96 12.24
N VAL A 186 8.89 1.96 11.35
CA VAL A 186 9.38 2.14 9.98
C VAL A 186 8.49 3.11 9.20
N TRP A 187 7.16 3.09 9.38
CA TRP A 187 6.26 4.06 8.73
C TRP A 187 6.52 5.52 9.09
N VAL A 188 7.04 5.80 10.29
CA VAL A 188 7.51 7.15 10.63
C VAL A 188 8.70 7.53 9.76
N ILE A 189 9.62 6.60 9.54
CA ILE A 189 10.81 6.80 8.71
C ILE A 189 10.40 6.94 7.24
N ASP A 190 9.49 6.10 6.75
CA ASP A 190 8.87 6.21 5.43
C ASP A 190 8.29 7.61 5.21
N PHE A 191 7.46 8.08 6.16
CA PHE A 191 6.88 9.41 6.09
C PHE A 191 7.94 10.51 6.01
N VAL A 192 8.97 10.45 6.86
CA VAL A 192 10.04 11.46 6.89
C VAL A 192 10.83 11.44 5.58
N LEU A 193 11.24 10.28 5.08
CA LEU A 193 11.99 10.17 3.82
C LEU A 193 11.13 10.61 2.63
N ALA A 194 9.88 10.15 2.55
CA ALA A 194 8.92 10.57 1.54
C ALA A 194 8.72 12.09 1.54
N PHE A 195 8.59 12.70 2.72
CA PHE A 195 8.43 14.14 2.85
C PHE A 195 9.70 14.88 2.37
N VAL A 196 10.88 14.47 2.83
CA VAL A 196 12.15 15.11 2.42
C VAL A 196 12.38 14.99 0.92
N ILE A 197 12.22 13.79 0.35
CA ILE A 197 12.42 13.53 -1.08
C ILE A 197 11.37 14.27 -1.92
N GLY A 198 10.10 14.20 -1.52
CA GLY A 198 8.99 14.87 -2.21
C GLY A 198 9.17 16.39 -2.24
N ILE A 199 9.51 17.01 -1.10
CA ILE A 199 9.85 18.44 -1.06
C ILE A 199 11.08 18.75 -1.91
N GLY A 200 12.09 17.87 -1.95
CA GLY A 200 13.24 18.00 -2.84
C GLY A 200 12.82 18.01 -4.31
N PHE A 201 11.97 17.07 -4.73
CA PHE A 201 11.43 17.01 -6.09
C PHE A 201 10.65 18.27 -6.45
N GLN A 202 9.86 18.81 -5.52
CA GLN A 202 9.09 20.03 -5.74
C GLN A 202 9.99 21.27 -5.78
N TYR A 203 11.03 21.32 -4.95
CA TYR A 203 12.04 22.37 -4.99
C TYR A 203 12.69 22.46 -6.37
N PHE A 204 13.14 21.33 -6.92
CA PHE A 204 13.79 21.29 -8.23
C PHE A 204 12.81 21.50 -9.40
N ALA A 205 11.51 21.33 -9.19
CA ALA A 205 10.49 21.73 -10.16
C ALA A 205 10.28 23.25 -10.17
N ILE A 206 10.22 23.90 -9.00
CA ILE A 206 9.95 25.35 -8.87
C ILE A 206 11.19 26.21 -9.14
N ALA A 207 12.39 25.78 -8.70
CA ALA A 207 13.62 26.55 -8.81
C ALA A 207 13.90 27.13 -10.22
N PRO A 208 13.74 26.38 -11.33
CA PRO A 208 13.97 26.93 -12.66
C PRO A 208 12.86 27.87 -13.17
N MET A 209 11.70 27.92 -12.49
CA MET A 209 10.54 28.70 -12.92
C MET A 209 10.50 30.11 -12.34
N ARG A 210 11.24 30.37 -11.25
CA ARG A 210 11.15 31.62 -10.49
C ARG A 210 12.54 32.17 -10.17
N GLU A 211 12.76 33.43 -10.47
CA GLU A 211 13.97 34.17 -10.06
C GLU A 211 13.86 34.57 -8.58
N GLN A 212 14.03 33.61 -7.67
CA GLN A 212 13.91 33.83 -6.23
C GLN A 212 14.97 33.08 -5.42
N SER A 213 15.22 33.57 -4.19
CA SER A 213 16.18 32.96 -3.26
C SER A 213 15.79 31.53 -2.88
N ALA A 214 16.78 30.67 -2.67
CA ALA A 214 16.59 29.26 -2.28
C ALA A 214 15.61 29.06 -1.11
N GLY A 215 15.67 29.87 -0.06
CA GLY A 215 14.75 29.76 1.08
C GLY A 215 13.28 30.01 0.73
N ARG A 216 13.00 30.92 -0.22
CA ARG A 216 11.63 31.15 -0.72
C ARG A 216 11.15 29.98 -1.57
N THR A 217 12.01 29.43 -2.43
CA THR A 217 11.70 28.22 -3.21
C THR A 217 11.41 27.02 -2.32
N LEU A 218 12.17 26.84 -1.23
CA LEU A 218 11.90 25.79 -0.26
C LEU A 218 10.55 25.99 0.42
N ARG A 219 10.23 27.22 0.85
CA ARG A 219 8.91 27.53 1.43
C ARG A 219 7.77 27.23 0.45
N ASP A 220 7.95 27.58 -0.82
CA ASP A 220 6.95 27.33 -1.87
C ASP A 220 6.80 25.85 -2.15
N ALA A 221 7.90 25.09 -2.17
CA ALA A 221 7.89 23.64 -2.32
C ALA A 221 7.14 22.96 -1.18
N VAL A 222 7.41 23.34 0.07
CA VAL A 222 6.69 22.86 1.25
C VAL A 222 5.20 23.16 1.15
N LYS A 223 4.83 24.39 0.80
CA LYS A 223 3.41 24.77 0.65
C LYS A 223 2.69 24.02 -0.46
N ALA A 224 3.38 23.75 -1.57
CA ALA A 224 2.81 23.05 -2.71
C ALA A 224 2.57 21.57 -2.43
N ASP A 225 3.45 20.92 -1.65
CA ASP A 225 3.45 19.46 -1.56
C ASP A 225 3.22 18.85 -0.18
N ALA A 226 3.30 19.61 0.92
CA ALA A 226 3.13 19.04 2.26
C ALA A 226 1.76 18.36 2.44
N ALA A 227 0.68 18.99 1.99
CA ALA A 227 -0.67 18.44 2.11
C ALA A 227 -0.89 17.24 1.18
N SER A 228 -0.35 17.26 -0.04
CA SER A 228 -0.50 16.15 -1.00
C SER A 228 0.34 14.94 -0.63
N ILE A 229 1.56 15.12 -0.12
CA ILE A 229 2.39 14.05 0.45
C ILE A 229 1.71 13.45 1.67
N THR A 230 1.19 14.28 2.58
CA THR A 230 0.47 13.78 3.76
C THR A 230 -0.75 12.95 3.36
N ALA A 231 -1.55 13.45 2.41
CA ALA A 231 -2.70 12.71 1.91
C ALA A 231 -2.31 11.38 1.26
N TRP A 232 -1.21 11.37 0.49
CA TRP A 232 -0.66 10.15 -0.10
C TRP A 232 -0.31 9.11 0.96
N GLN A 233 0.44 9.51 2.00
CA GLN A 233 0.84 8.59 3.06
C GLN A 233 -0.35 8.08 3.88
N VAL A 234 -1.38 8.90 4.10
CA VAL A 234 -2.62 8.42 4.74
C VAL A 234 -3.30 7.32 3.91
N GLY A 235 -3.46 7.52 2.60
CA GLY A 235 -4.08 6.51 1.73
C GLY A 235 -3.24 5.24 1.62
N MET A 236 -1.94 5.40 1.47
CA MET A 236 -1.02 4.29 1.30
C MET A 236 -0.83 3.48 2.60
N PHE A 237 -0.53 4.12 3.73
CA PHE A 237 -0.48 3.43 5.02
C PHE A 237 -1.82 2.80 5.40
N GLY A 238 -2.95 3.42 5.04
CA GLY A 238 -4.28 2.85 5.28
C GLY A 238 -4.48 1.51 4.57
N VAL A 239 -4.13 1.41 3.28
CA VAL A 239 -4.21 0.15 2.54
C VAL A 239 -3.14 -0.83 2.98
N MET A 240 -1.94 -0.37 3.31
CA MET A 240 -0.88 -1.24 3.81
C MET A 240 -1.24 -1.85 5.16
N ALA A 241 -1.84 -1.07 6.06
CA ALA A 241 -2.42 -1.54 7.32
C ALA A 241 -3.50 -2.58 7.07
N LEU A 242 -4.43 -2.32 6.14
CA LEU A 242 -5.49 -3.26 5.80
C LEU A 242 -4.90 -4.60 5.31
N MET A 243 -3.89 -4.56 4.44
CA MET A 243 -3.26 -5.77 3.90
C MET A 243 -2.48 -6.54 4.97
N GLN A 244 -1.62 -5.85 5.72
CA GLN A 244 -0.71 -6.48 6.69
C GLN A 244 -1.38 -6.87 8.01
N LEU A 245 -2.41 -6.14 8.45
CA LEU A 245 -3.04 -6.37 9.76
C LEU A 245 -4.35 -7.16 9.68
N LEU A 246 -4.99 -7.20 8.51
CA LEU A 246 -6.27 -7.89 8.35
C LEU A 246 -6.23 -8.94 7.23
N VAL A 247 -5.97 -8.55 5.98
CA VAL A 247 -6.13 -9.44 4.83
C VAL A 247 -5.16 -10.61 4.87
N PHE A 248 -3.85 -10.35 4.97
CA PHE A 248 -2.85 -11.43 5.01
C PHE A 248 -2.94 -12.31 6.26
N PRO A 249 -3.15 -11.76 7.48
CA PRO A 249 -3.35 -12.59 8.66
C PRO A 249 -4.58 -13.49 8.57
N VAL A 250 -5.71 -12.98 8.07
CA VAL A 250 -6.95 -13.76 7.95
C VAL A 250 -6.84 -14.84 6.88
N LEU A 251 -6.24 -14.53 5.74
CA LEU A 251 -6.19 -15.46 4.60
C LEU A 251 -5.03 -16.46 4.70
N TRP A 252 -3.88 -16.03 5.23
CA TRP A 252 -2.61 -16.78 5.14
C TRP A 252 -1.82 -16.84 6.45
N GLY A 253 -2.43 -16.40 7.56
CA GLY A 253 -1.93 -16.64 8.91
C GLY A 253 -0.77 -15.76 9.35
N GLY A 254 -0.41 -14.72 8.57
CA GLY A 254 0.72 -13.87 8.91
C GLY A 254 0.84 -12.59 8.08
N ARG A 255 1.99 -11.92 8.21
CA ARG A 255 2.35 -10.72 7.44
C ARG A 255 3.25 -11.06 6.25
N ALA A 256 3.23 -10.21 5.22
CA ALA A 256 4.22 -10.29 4.15
C ALA A 256 5.54 -9.67 4.62
N ALA A 257 6.66 -10.36 4.40
CA ALA A 257 7.99 -9.84 4.67
C ALA A 257 8.45 -8.89 3.55
N VAL A 258 9.28 -7.90 3.89
CA VAL A 258 9.80 -6.89 2.93
C VAL A 258 10.56 -7.54 1.78
N ASP A 259 11.21 -8.68 1.99
CA ASP A 259 11.94 -9.43 0.95
C ASP A 259 11.05 -10.35 0.11
N SER A 260 9.72 -10.25 0.23
CA SER A 260 8.75 -11.06 -0.49
C SER A 260 8.04 -10.28 -1.61
N PRO A 261 7.70 -10.92 -2.74
CA PRO A 261 6.95 -10.26 -3.81
C PRO A 261 5.54 -9.83 -3.37
N GLU A 262 4.93 -10.53 -2.42
CA GLU A 262 3.60 -10.24 -1.89
C GLU A 262 3.55 -8.91 -1.15
N PHE A 263 4.61 -8.57 -0.41
CA PHE A 263 4.74 -7.26 0.25
C PHE A 263 4.71 -6.15 -0.78
N TRP A 264 5.56 -6.24 -1.81
CA TRP A 264 5.65 -5.20 -2.83
C TRP A 264 4.41 -5.16 -3.74
N PHE A 265 3.74 -6.29 -3.95
CA PHE A 265 2.45 -6.30 -4.62
C PHE A 265 1.37 -5.58 -3.81
N ALA A 266 1.30 -5.80 -2.49
CA ALA A 266 0.44 -4.98 -1.62
C ALA A 266 0.83 -3.50 -1.67
N MET A 267 2.13 -3.21 -1.71
CA MET A 267 2.64 -1.85 -1.83
C MET A 267 2.21 -1.17 -3.14
N GLN A 268 2.12 -1.88 -4.28
CA GLN A 268 1.59 -1.31 -5.53
C GLN A 268 0.14 -0.82 -5.34
N TRP A 269 -0.72 -1.63 -4.70
CA TRP A 269 -2.09 -1.23 -4.38
C TRP A 269 -2.16 -0.09 -3.36
N ALA A 270 -1.27 -0.12 -2.37
CA ALA A 270 -1.18 0.92 -1.36
C ALA A 270 -0.76 2.27 -1.99
N MET A 271 0.22 2.27 -2.90
CA MET A 271 0.62 3.46 -3.65
C MET A 271 -0.50 3.96 -4.59
N LEU A 272 -1.29 3.08 -5.19
CA LEU A 272 -2.49 3.49 -5.95
C LEU A 272 -3.55 4.16 -5.08
N ALA A 273 -3.72 3.71 -3.83
CA ALA A 273 -4.58 4.37 -2.85
C ALA A 273 -4.00 5.72 -2.39
N GLY A 274 -2.68 5.80 -2.22
CA GLY A 274 -1.97 7.07 -2.02
C GLY A 274 -2.21 8.05 -3.16
N PHE A 275 -2.17 7.58 -4.41
CA PHE A 275 -2.52 8.39 -5.57
C PHE A 275 -3.98 8.88 -5.49
N ALA A 276 -4.93 7.98 -5.22
CA ALA A 276 -6.35 8.32 -5.16
C ALA A 276 -6.68 9.35 -4.07
N THR A 277 -6.00 9.28 -2.92
CA THR A 277 -6.19 10.20 -1.78
C THR A 277 -5.48 11.54 -1.99
N SER A 278 -4.32 11.53 -2.64
CA SER A 278 -3.55 12.75 -2.95
C SER A 278 -4.10 13.53 -4.16
N TYR A 279 -4.79 12.86 -5.08
CA TYR A 279 -5.39 13.49 -6.27
C TYR A 279 -6.34 14.67 -5.95
N PRO A 280 -7.37 14.53 -5.09
CA PRO A 280 -8.25 15.65 -4.75
C PRO A 280 -7.52 16.79 -4.03
N VAL A 281 -6.49 16.48 -3.25
CA VAL A 281 -5.67 17.51 -2.57
C VAL A 281 -4.88 18.31 -3.59
N ASN A 282 -4.21 17.64 -4.54
CA ASN A 282 -3.55 18.31 -5.66
C ASN A 282 -4.53 19.12 -6.51
N TRP A 283 -5.76 18.64 -6.72
CA TRP A 283 -6.79 19.39 -7.42
C TRP A 283 -7.11 20.72 -6.74
N VAL A 284 -7.31 20.70 -5.42
CA VAL A 284 -7.59 21.92 -4.65
C VAL A 284 -6.38 22.85 -4.68
N LEU A 285 -5.17 22.36 -4.44
CA LEU A 285 -3.94 23.16 -4.40
C LEU A 285 -3.63 23.84 -5.74
N ILE A 286 -3.87 23.15 -6.86
CA ILE A 286 -3.70 23.73 -8.20
C ILE A 286 -4.81 24.74 -8.50
N ARG A 287 -6.05 24.47 -8.10
CA ARG A 287 -7.18 25.39 -8.32
C ARG A 287 -7.05 26.67 -7.51
N THR A 288 -6.47 26.62 -6.32
CA THR A 288 -6.22 27.81 -5.47
C THR A 288 -4.92 28.53 -5.81
N GLY A 289 -4.13 28.03 -6.77
CA GLY A 289 -2.86 28.65 -7.19
C GLY A 289 -1.71 28.47 -6.20
N ILE A 290 -1.85 27.59 -5.20
CA ILE A 290 -0.76 27.24 -4.27
C ILE A 290 0.25 26.33 -4.96
N LYS A 291 -0.22 25.42 -5.81
CA LYS A 291 0.60 24.51 -6.62
C LYS A 291 0.49 24.86 -8.11
N GLU A 292 1.63 24.87 -8.79
CA GLU A 292 1.68 25.14 -10.23
C GLU A 292 1.12 23.98 -11.04
N ARG A 293 0.62 24.29 -12.25
CA ARG A 293 0.25 23.26 -13.22
C ARG A 293 1.52 22.70 -13.85
N MET A 294 1.70 21.39 -13.70
CA MET A 294 2.73 20.61 -14.37
C MET A 294 2.30 20.17 -15.76
#